data_AF-A0A7V2NJE6-F1
#
_entry.id   AF-A0A7V2NJE6-F1
#
_cell.length_a   1.000
_cell.length_b   1.000
_cell.length_c   1.000
_cell.angle_alpha   90.00
_cell.angle_beta   90.00
_cell.angle_gamma   90.00
#
_symmetry.space_group_name_H-M   'P 1'
#
loop_
_entity.id
_entity.type
_entity.pdbx_description
1 polymer ?
#
loop_
_entity_poly.entity_id
_entity_poly.type
_entity_poly.pdbx_seq_one_letter_code
_entity_poly.pdbx_strand_id
1 'polypeptide(L)' 'MNRPITAEMDLEDVASITPKAIRLLTERNIVCIACGTPLWKTVGEAIQDAGLDNVDVIVAEVNAELAAVE' A
#
# COMPACT_ATOMS: atom_id res chain seq x y z
N MET A 1 2.84 17.87 -4.03
CA MET A 1 2.72 17.59 -2.58
C MET A 1 2.54 16.10 -2.45
N ASN A 2 3.64 15.34 -2.46
CA ASN A 2 3.57 13.90 -2.31
C ASN A 2 3.43 13.61 -0.81
N ARG A 3 2.29 13.04 -0.41
CA ARG A 3 2.00 12.76 1.01
C ARG A 3 2.48 11.34 1.28
N PRO A 4 3.42 11.14 2.22
CA PRO A 4 3.92 9.81 2.50
C PRO A 4 2.78 8.94 3.04
N ILE A 5 2.74 7.69 2.60
CA ILE A 5 1.80 6.68 3.10
C ILE A 5 2.32 6.10 4.42
N THR A 6 1.40 5.73 5.33
CA THR A 6 1.74 5.09 6.61
C THR A 6 1.03 3.75 6.75
N ALA A 7 1.54 2.88 7.63
CA ALA A 7 0.96 1.58 7.92
C ALA A 7 -0.50 1.66 8.41
N GLU A 8 -0.82 2.73 9.13
CA GLU A 8 -2.16 3.00 9.70
C GLU A 8 -3.13 3.60 8.68
N MET A 9 -2.67 4.00 7.49
CA MET A 9 -3.57 4.48 6.45
C MET A 9 -4.35 3.33 5.85
N ASP A 10 -5.62 3.60 5.57
CA ASP A 10 -6.46 2.74 4.78
C ASP A 10 -5.97 2.70 3.34
N LEU A 11 -5.99 1.50 2.75
CA LEU A 11 -5.67 1.33 1.34
C LEU A 11 -6.58 2.14 0.42
N GLU A 12 -7.83 2.43 0.82
CA GLU A 12 -8.71 3.35 0.12
C GLU A 12 -8.16 4.77 0.04
N ASP A 13 -7.69 5.30 1.17
CA ASP A 13 -7.11 6.63 1.24
C ASP A 13 -5.85 6.67 0.37
N VAL A 14 -4.98 5.67 0.51
CA VAL A 14 -3.79 5.52 -0.34
C VAL A 14 -4.16 5.44 -1.83
N ALA A 15 -5.21 4.72 -2.21
CA ALA A 15 -5.69 4.64 -3.59
C ALA A 15 -6.17 5.99 -4.12
N SER A 16 -6.84 6.76 -3.27
CA SER A 16 -7.43 8.07 -3.60
C SER A 16 -6.36 9.15 -3.73
N ILE A 17 -5.37 9.15 -2.83
CA ILE A 17 -4.25 10.10 -2.84
C ILE A 17 -3.23 9.69 -3.90
N THR A 18 -2.97 8.40 -4.03
CA THR A 18 -1.84 7.85 -4.79
C THR A 18 -2.16 6.47 -5.37
N PRO A 19 -2.88 6.41 -6.50
CA PRO A 19 -3.23 5.14 -7.14
C PRO A 19 -2.00 4.33 -7.62
N LYS A 20 -0.83 4.97 -7.76
CA LYS A 20 0.45 4.30 -8.04
C LYS A 20 0.90 3.38 -6.89
N ALA A 21 0.70 3.78 -5.62
CA ALA A 21 1.06 2.96 -4.46
C ALA A 21 0.30 1.64 -4.47
N ILE A 22 -0.99 1.68 -4.81
CA ILE A 22 -1.83 0.49 -4.95
C ILE A 22 -1.32 -0.42 -6.07
N ARG A 23 -0.89 0.13 -7.20
CA ARG A 23 -0.24 -0.68 -8.26
C ARG A 23 1.00 -1.40 -7.73
N LEU A 24 1.91 -0.70 -7.03
CA LEU A 24 3.12 -1.30 -6.47
C LEU A 24 2.79 -2.41 -5.46
N LEU A 25 1.82 -2.19 -4.59
CA LEU A 25 1.35 -3.18 -3.61
C LEU A 25 0.69 -4.39 -4.31
N THR A 26 -0.05 -4.17 -5.39
CA THR A 26 -0.68 -5.22 -6.20
C THR A 26 0.36 -6.04 -6.97
N GLU A 27 1.38 -5.39 -7.56
CA GLU A 27 2.51 -6.07 -8.22
C GLU A 27 3.28 -6.96 -7.25
N ARG A 28 3.36 -6.57 -5.97
CA ARG A 28 3.96 -7.37 -4.90
C ARG A 28 3.03 -8.45 -4.31
N ASN A 29 1.83 -8.63 -4.87
CA ASN A 29 0.80 -9.56 -4.37
C ASN A 29 0.34 -9.28 -2.92
N ILE A 30 0.56 -8.05 -2.43
CA ILE A 30 0.20 -7.62 -1.08
C ILE A 30 -1.30 -7.22 -1.02
N VAL A 31 -1.80 -6.68 -2.12
CA VAL A 31 -3.20 -6.26 -2.26
C VAL A 31 -3.84 -6.95 -3.46
N CYS A 32 -4.99 -7.56 -3.22
CA CYS A 32 -5.79 -8.16 -4.27
C CYS A 32 -7.01 -7.28 -4.56
N ILE A 33 -6.91 -6.44 -5.60
CA ILE A 33 -8.06 -5.67 -6.12
C ILE A 33 -9.03 -6.56 -6.93
N ALA A 34 -8.72 -7.85 -7.09
CA ALA A 34 -9.42 -8.74 -8.01
C ALA A 34 -10.75 -9.27 -7.47
N CYS A 35 -11.03 -9.13 -6.18
CA CYS A 35 -12.27 -9.61 -5.59
C CYS A 35 -13.12 -8.40 -5.18
N GLY A 36 -14.25 -8.17 -5.86
CA GLY A 36 -15.18 -7.06 -5.59
C GLY A 36 -15.92 -7.17 -4.25
N THR A 37 -15.21 -7.50 -3.17
CA THR A 37 -15.71 -7.63 -1.81
C THR A 37 -14.93 -6.65 -0.92
N PRO A 38 -15.61 -5.71 -0.24
CA PRO A 38 -14.94 -4.64 0.49
C PRO A 38 -14.36 -5.15 1.80
N LEU A 39 -13.06 -5.45 1.81
CA LEU A 39 -12.24 -5.47 3.01
C LEU A 39 -10.95 -4.71 2.70
N TRP A 40 -11.09 -3.38 2.52
CA TRP A 40 -9.94 -2.49 2.48
C TRP A 40 -9.45 -2.30 3.90
N LYS A 41 -8.42 -3.09 4.22
CA LYS A 41 -7.71 -3.04 5.49
C LYS A 41 -6.69 -1.90 5.49
N THR A 42 -6.08 -1.63 6.63
CA THR A 42 -4.92 -0.75 6.68
C THR A 42 -3.74 -1.34 5.90
N VAL A 43 -2.82 -0.48 5.42
CA VAL A 43 -1.61 -0.93 4.72
C VAL A 43 -0.84 -1.97 5.54
N GLY A 44 -0.74 -1.76 6.86
CA GLY A 44 -0.11 -2.70 7.77
C GLY A 44 -0.79 -4.06 7.81
N GLU A 45 -2.11 -4.07 7.95
CA GLU A 45 -2.87 -5.32 7.95
C GLU A 45 -2.75 -6.09 6.63
N ALA A 46 -2.76 -5.41 5.47
CA ALA A 46 -2.60 -6.07 4.17
C ALA A 46 -1.20 -6.69 4.01
N ILE A 47 -0.17 -6.00 4.50
CA ILE A 47 1.21 -6.51 4.51
C ILE A 47 1.33 -7.72 5.45
N GLN A 48 0.72 -7.66 6.64
CA GLN A 48 0.67 -8.80 7.56
C GLN A 48 -0.11 -10.00 6.99
N ASP A 49 -1.22 -9.75 6.28
CA ASP A 49 -2.02 -10.78 5.60
C ASP A 49 -1.21 -11.48 4.49
N ALA A 50 -0.34 -10.72 3.81
CA ALA A 50 0.64 -11.25 2.87
C ALA A 50 1.78 -12.06 3.53
N GLY A 51 1.80 -12.17 4.86
CA GLY A 51 2.83 -12.87 5.62
C GLY A 51 4.12 -12.08 5.79
N LEU A 52 4.07 -10.76 5.59
CA LEU A 52 5.20 -9.86 5.75
C LEU A 52 5.07 -9.13 7.10
N ASP A 53 5.99 -9.39 8.02
CA ASP A 53 6.03 -8.69 9.32
C ASP A 53 6.70 -7.30 9.20
N ASN A 54 7.41 -7.05 8.09
CA ASN A 54 8.21 -5.84 7.87
C ASN A 54 7.40 -4.68 7.28
N VAL A 55 6.29 -4.35 7.91
CA VAL A 55 5.37 -3.29 7.45
C VAL A 55 6.09 -1.96 7.21
N ASP A 56 6.89 -1.51 8.18
CA ASP A 56 7.62 -0.23 8.11
C ASP A 56 8.58 -0.17 6.91
N VAL A 57 9.31 -1.27 6.66
CA VAL A 57 10.25 -1.37 5.54
C VAL A 57 9.51 -1.32 4.20
N ILE A 58 8.39 -2.04 4.08
CA ILE A 58 7.58 -2.04 2.85
C ILE A 58 6.98 -0.66 2.61
N VAL A 59 6.48 0.00 3.65
CA VAL A 59 5.95 1.37 3.57
C VAL A 59 7.05 2.35 3.14
N ALA A 60 8.25 2.24 3.72
CA ALA A 60 9.39 3.07 3.35
C ALA A 60 9.83 2.83 1.89
N GLU A 61 9.92 1.58 1.45
CA GLU A 61 10.23 1.20 0.06
C GLU A 61 9.20 1.75 -0.92
N VAL A 62 7.91 1.58 -0.63
CA VAL A 62 6.83 2.10 -1.49
C VAL A 62 6.89 3.63 -1.56
N ASN A 63 7.13 4.32 -0.44
CA ASN A 63 7.32 5.77 -0.42
C ASN A 63 8.54 6.23 -1.21
N ALA A 64 9.67 5.51 -1.10
CA ALA A 64 10.90 5.81 -1.84
C ALA A 64 10.71 5.65 -3.35
N GLU A 65 10.10 4.54 -3.79
CA GLU A 65 9.73 4.31 -5.18
C GLU A 65 8.76 5.39 -5.67
N LEU A 66 7.83 5.83 -4.83
CA LEU A 66 6.90 6.90 -5.19
C LEU A 66 7.57 8.24 -5.41
N ALA A 67 8.56 8.58 -4.58
CA ALA A 67 9.36 9.78 -4.73
C ALA A 67 10.35 9.71 -5.91
N ALA A 68 10.79 8.51 -6.29
CA ALA A 68 11.70 8.30 -7.42
C ALA A 68 11.02 8.40 -8.80
N VAL A 69 9.69 8.30 -8.85
CA VAL A 69 8.89 8.34 -10.10
C VAL A 69 8.20 9.71 -10.29
N GLU A 70 8.65 10.76 -9.58
CA GLU A 70 8.28 12.16 -9.78
C GLU A 70 9.19 12.89 -10.79
#